data_AF-A0A6I9XZJ5-F1
#
_entry.id   AF-A0A6I9XZJ5-F1
#
_cell.length_a   1.000
_cell.length_b   1.000
_cell.length_c   1.000
_cell.angle_alpha   90.00
_cell.angle_beta   90.00
_cell.angle_gamma   90.00
#
_symmetry.space_group_name_H-M   'P 1'
#
loop_
_entity.id
_entity.type
_entity.pdbx_description
1 polymer ?
#
loop_
_entity_poly.entity_id
_entity_poly.type
_entity_poly.pdbx_seq_one_letter_code
_entity_poly.pdbx_strand_id
1 'polypeptide(L)'
;MLVKEYRICMPLTTEEYRVGQLYTISKHSHQESDRGEGVEVVKNEPHEDPVHGPGQFTEKRVHLSSKLPSWARAVTPRIFYITEKAWNYYPYTITEYTCSFLPKFSIYIETKYEDNCGNGTNIFLNEKILGDHDVMFLDIAFD
;
A
#
# COMPACT_ATOMS: atom_id res chain seq x y z
N MET A 1 -6.05 -5.76 -16.55
CA MET A 1 -5.66 -5.63 -15.12
C MET A 1 -4.31 -6.31 -14.99
N LEU A 2 -3.29 -5.60 -14.51
CA LEU A 2 -1.97 -6.19 -14.27
C LEU A 2 -1.93 -6.62 -12.80
N VAL A 3 -1.59 -7.89 -12.56
CA VAL A 3 -1.47 -8.45 -11.21
C VAL A 3 -0.03 -8.93 -11.04
N LYS A 4 0.60 -8.50 -9.95
CA LYS A 4 1.93 -8.94 -9.54
C LYS A 4 1.90 -9.24 -8.04
N GLU A 5 2.58 -10.29 -7.63
CA GLU A 5 2.79 -10.63 -6.23
C GLU A 5 4.25 -10.36 -5.88
N TYR A 6 4.49 -9.53 -4.88
CA TYR A 6 5.82 -9.24 -4.36
C TYR A 6 6.02 -9.96 -3.03
N ARG A 7 7.00 -10.86 -2.98
CA ARG A 7 7.39 -11.59 -1.78
C ARG A 7 8.65 -10.97 -1.22
N ILE A 8 8.52 -10.36 -0.04
CA ILE A 8 9.61 -9.65 0.64
C ILE A 8 9.96 -10.45 1.90
N CYS A 9 11.02 -11.25 1.83
CA CYS A 9 11.48 -11.99 3.00
C CYS A 9 12.26 -11.04 3.92
N MET A 10 11.83 -10.96 5.18
CA MET A 10 12.44 -10.07 6.18
C MET A 10 13.09 -10.91 7.28
N PRO A 11 14.25 -10.51 7.82
CA PRO A 11 14.86 -11.15 8.98
C PRO A 11 14.20 -10.67 10.29
N LEU A 12 12.87 -10.65 10.32
CA LEU A 12 12.03 -10.18 11.41
C LEU A 12 10.83 -11.11 11.55
N THR A 13 10.39 -11.36 12.78
CA THR A 13 9.08 -11.97 13.02
C THR A 13 7.96 -11.02 12.58
N THR A 14 6.76 -11.56 12.35
CA THR A 14 5.58 -10.75 12.05
C THR A 14 5.32 -9.70 13.14
N GLU A 15 5.53 -10.02 14.42
CA GLU A 15 5.32 -9.03 15.48
C GLU A 15 6.36 -7.90 15.47
N GLU A 16 7.64 -8.21 15.23
CA GLU A 16 8.68 -7.20 15.08
C GLU A 16 8.45 -6.31 13.85
N TYR A 17 8.03 -6.93 12.73
CA TYR A 17 7.69 -6.21 11.51
C TYR A 17 6.56 -5.21 11.74
N ARG A 18 5.52 -5.59 12.49
CA ARG A 18 4.38 -4.72 12.83
C ARG A 18 4.86 -3.42 13.49
N VAL A 19 5.73 -3.54 14.49
CA VAL A 19 6.29 -2.39 15.22
C VAL A 19 7.18 -1.56 14.29
N GLY A 20 8.06 -2.21 13.53
CA GLY A 20 8.96 -1.55 12.59
C GLY A 20 8.23 -0.80 11.47
N GLN A 21 7.16 -1.36 10.94
CA GLN A 21 6.33 -0.76 9.90
C GLN A 21 5.67 0.54 10.40
N LEU A 22 5.05 0.51 11.58
CA LEU A 22 4.41 1.70 12.16
C LEU A 22 5.42 2.83 12.40
N TYR A 23 6.60 2.48 12.93
CA TYR A 23 7.70 3.44 13.07
C TYR A 23 8.13 4.02 11.72
N THR A 24 8.30 3.16 10.71
CA THR A 24 8.75 3.58 9.37
C THR A 24 7.72 4.49 8.69
N ILE A 25 6.44 4.17 8.79
CA ILE A 25 5.35 5.01 8.28
C ILE A 25 5.37 6.38 8.96
N SER A 26 5.47 6.43 10.29
CA SER A 26 5.54 7.68 11.05
C SER A 26 6.74 8.53 10.66
N LYS A 27 7.93 7.91 10.60
CA LYS A 27 9.18 8.59 10.22
C LYS A 27 9.15 9.10 8.77
N HIS A 28 8.66 8.28 7.84
CA HIS A 28 8.56 8.67 6.43
C HIS A 28 7.56 9.82 6.25
N SER A 29 6.41 9.76 6.92
CA SER A 29 5.42 10.84 6.91
C SER A 29 5.99 12.15 7.46
N HIS A 30 6.83 12.08 8.51
CA HIS A 30 7.49 13.26 9.06
C HIS A 30 8.48 13.87 8.05
N GLN A 31 9.33 13.04 7.41
CA GLN A 31 10.31 13.50 6.41
C GLN A 31 9.67 14.12 5.17
N GLU A 32 8.51 13.62 4.73
CA GLU A 32 7.82 14.15 3.55
C GLU A 32 7.04 15.44 3.85
N SER A 33 6.62 15.64 5.11
CA SER A 33 5.91 16.87 5.54
C SER A 33 6.79 18.12 5.44
N ASP A 34 8.11 18.00 5.66
CA ASP A 34 9.07 19.12 5.57
C ASP A 34 9.27 19.65 4.13
N ARG A 35 8.78 18.92 3.11
CA ARG A 35 8.99 19.26 1.68
C ARG A 35 7.85 20.05 1.05
N GLY A 36 6.82 20.43 1.82
CA GLY A 36 5.72 21.27 1.35
C GLY A 36 4.71 20.58 0.41
N GLU A 37 4.83 19.27 0.20
CA GLU A 37 3.82 18.43 -0.44
C GLU A 37 3.04 17.68 0.65
N GLY A 38 1.73 17.92 0.72
CA GLY A 38 0.90 17.44 1.82
C GLY A 38 0.35 16.03 1.59
N VAL A 39 0.44 15.20 2.63
CA VAL A 39 -0.50 14.11 2.86
C VAL A 39 -1.60 14.65 3.76
N GLU A 40 -2.82 14.78 3.24
CA GLU A 40 -3.99 15.19 4.01
C GLU A 40 -4.67 13.94 4.58
N VAL A 41 -4.78 13.82 5.90
CA VAL A 41 -5.57 12.74 6.52
C VAL A 41 -7.04 13.17 6.55
N VAL A 42 -7.87 12.49 5.77
CA VAL A 42 -9.31 12.78 5.62
C VAL A 42 -10.13 12.01 6.66
N LYS A 43 -9.78 10.72 6.88
CA LYS A 43 -10.40 9.86 7.89
C LYS A 43 -9.36 8.99 8.57
N ASN A 44 -9.59 8.72 9.85
CA ASN A 44 -8.83 7.79 10.64
C ASN A 44 -9.73 7.27 11.77
N GLU A 45 -10.34 6.09 11.57
CA GLU A 45 -11.33 5.55 12.48
C GLU A 45 -11.20 4.03 12.64
N PRO A 46 -11.59 3.48 13.81
CA PRO A 46 -11.70 2.04 13.97
C PRO A 46 -12.68 1.44 12.94
N HIS A 47 -12.37 0.24 12.46
CA HIS A 47 -13.20 -0.48 11.50
C HIS A 47 -13.29 -1.95 11.89
N GLU A 48 -14.45 -2.56 11.75
CA GLU A 48 -14.65 -3.99 11.98
C GLU A 48 -14.97 -4.70 10.66
N ASP A 49 -14.16 -5.69 10.31
CA ASP A 49 -14.34 -6.52 9.13
C ASP A 49 -14.96 -7.87 9.50
N PRO A 50 -15.95 -8.39 8.75
CA PRO A 50 -16.62 -9.64 9.08
C PRO A 50 -15.72 -10.87 9.02
N VAL A 51 -14.60 -10.81 8.30
CA VAL A 51 -13.66 -11.94 8.12
C VAL A 51 -12.38 -11.72 8.94
N HIS A 52 -11.85 -10.50 8.93
CA HIS A 52 -10.56 -10.16 9.53
C HIS A 52 -10.66 -9.54 10.93
N GLY A 53 -11.88 -9.22 11.39
CA GLY A 53 -12.13 -8.71 12.73
C GLY A 53 -11.80 -7.22 12.88
N PRO A 54 -11.44 -6.76 14.09
CA PRO A 54 -11.19 -5.35 14.35
C PRO A 54 -9.91 -4.86 13.69
N GLY A 55 -9.94 -3.63 13.19
CA GLY A 55 -8.82 -2.97 12.56
C GLY A 55 -8.99 -1.45 12.51
N GLN A 56 -8.20 -0.81 11.65
CA GLN A 56 -8.19 0.63 11.46
C GLN A 56 -8.44 0.96 9.99
N PHE A 57 -9.36 1.87 9.74
CA PHE A 57 -9.55 2.47 8.42
C PHE A 57 -8.91 3.86 8.38
N THR A 58 -8.17 4.13 7.31
CA THR A 58 -7.63 5.46 7.02
C THR A 58 -7.92 5.87 5.59
N GLU A 59 -8.26 7.14 5.40
CA GLU A 59 -8.38 7.77 4.09
C GLU A 59 -7.45 8.98 4.06
N LYS A 60 -6.57 9.02 3.07
CA LYS A 60 -5.62 10.13 2.87
C LYS A 60 -5.68 10.65 1.44
N ARG A 61 -5.38 11.93 1.26
CA ARG A 61 -5.14 12.53 -0.05
C ARG A 61 -3.68 12.90 -0.19
N VAL A 62 -3.05 12.40 -1.24
CA VAL A 62 -1.64 12.63 -1.54
C VAL A 62 -1.53 13.57 -2.73
N HIS A 63 -0.87 14.71 -2.54
CA HIS A 63 -0.64 15.71 -3.57
C HIS A 63 0.74 15.50 -4.21
N LEU A 64 0.79 15.05 -5.48
CA LEU A 64 2.01 14.61 -6.17
C LEU A 64 2.48 15.50 -7.33
N SER A 65 1.89 16.69 -7.50
CA SER A 65 2.07 17.49 -8.72
C SER A 65 3.55 17.82 -9.03
N SER A 66 4.40 18.00 -8.03
CA SER A 66 5.84 18.27 -8.20
C SER A 66 6.75 17.03 -8.22
N LYS A 67 6.28 15.85 -7.82
CA LYS A 67 7.02 14.57 -7.87
C LYS A 67 6.85 13.77 -9.15
N LEU A 68 5.89 14.14 -10.00
CA LEU A 68 5.69 13.46 -11.28
C LEU A 68 6.88 13.70 -12.24
N PRO A 69 7.29 12.66 -13.01
CA PRO A 69 8.20 12.83 -14.14
C PRO A 69 7.70 13.89 -15.12
N SER A 70 8.62 14.56 -15.83
CA SER A 70 8.29 15.72 -16.70
C SER A 70 7.20 15.41 -17.74
N TRP A 71 7.23 14.21 -18.34
CA TRP A 71 6.23 13.79 -19.32
C TRP A 71 4.83 13.62 -18.70
N ALA A 72 4.74 13.12 -17.47
CA ALA A 72 3.48 12.94 -16.76
C ALA A 72 2.90 14.30 -16.35
N ARG A 73 3.76 15.20 -15.85
CA ARG A 73 3.35 16.56 -15.48
C ARG A 73 2.75 17.35 -16.64
N ALA A 74 3.20 17.08 -17.88
CA ALA A 74 2.69 17.74 -19.08
C ALA A 74 1.23 17.37 -19.41
N VAL A 75 0.75 16.20 -18.97
CA VAL A 75 -0.59 15.69 -19.28
C VAL A 75 -1.53 15.66 -18.07
N THR A 76 -1.01 15.87 -16.86
CA THR A 76 -1.83 15.95 -15.63
C THR A 76 -2.31 17.37 -15.35
N PRO A 77 -3.54 17.56 -14.82
CA PRO A 77 -4.01 18.85 -14.35
C PRO A 77 -3.08 19.46 -13.30
N ARG A 78 -3.11 20.79 -13.18
CA ARG A 78 -2.32 21.50 -12.16
C ARG A 78 -2.70 21.10 -10.72
N ILE A 79 -3.96 20.75 -10.51
CA ILE A 79 -4.49 20.35 -9.20
C ILE A 79 -5.15 18.98 -9.38
N PHE A 80 -4.51 17.96 -8.84
CA PHE A 80 -5.08 16.62 -8.66
C PHE A 80 -4.51 16.00 -7.38
N TYR A 81 -5.13 14.94 -6.91
CA TYR A 81 -4.66 14.16 -5.77
C TYR A 81 -4.90 12.68 -6.01
N ILE A 82 -4.12 11.86 -5.31
CA ILE A 82 -4.39 10.43 -5.18
C ILE A 82 -5.10 10.21 -3.85
N THR A 83 -6.26 9.56 -3.89
CA THR A 83 -6.94 9.10 -2.68
C THR A 83 -6.38 7.72 -2.32
N GLU A 84 -5.76 7.60 -1.15
CA GLU A 84 -5.35 6.36 -0.51
C GLU A 84 -6.42 5.97 0.52
N LYS A 85 -7.01 4.79 0.37
CA LYS A 85 -7.84 4.16 1.40
C LYS A 85 -7.11 2.92 1.89
N ALA A 86 -6.85 2.83 3.18
CA ALA A 86 -6.16 1.69 3.76
C ALA A 86 -6.96 1.10 4.91
N TRP A 87 -7.11 -0.22 4.89
CA TRP A 87 -7.71 -1.01 5.95
C TRP A 87 -6.63 -1.90 6.56
N ASN A 88 -6.36 -1.69 7.85
CA ASN A 88 -5.34 -2.41 8.57
C ASN A 88 -5.98 -3.37 9.58
N TYR A 89 -5.93 -4.66 9.26
CA TYR A 89 -6.37 -5.79 10.08
C TYR A 89 -5.18 -6.71 10.37
N TYR A 90 -4.02 -6.14 10.73
CA TYR A 90 -2.77 -6.88 10.89
C TYR A 90 -2.98 -8.27 11.54
N PRO A 91 -2.54 -9.37 10.89
CA PRO A 91 -1.53 -9.46 9.81
C PRO A 91 -2.10 -9.43 8.38
N TYR A 92 -3.24 -8.78 8.16
CA TYR A 92 -3.79 -8.55 6.83
C TYR A 92 -4.06 -7.06 6.58
N THR A 93 -3.68 -6.55 5.41
CA THR A 93 -3.94 -5.16 5.05
C THR A 93 -4.43 -5.05 3.61
N ILE A 94 -5.39 -4.17 3.39
CA ILE A 94 -5.87 -3.78 2.06
C ILE A 94 -5.55 -2.31 1.87
N THR A 95 -5.05 -1.92 0.69
CA THR A 95 -4.87 -0.52 0.32
C THR A 95 -5.34 -0.28 -1.11
N GLU A 96 -6.16 0.74 -1.27
CA GLU A 96 -6.73 1.19 -2.54
C GLU A 96 -6.24 2.60 -2.85
N TYR A 97 -5.69 2.77 -4.06
CA TYR A 97 -5.38 4.07 -4.62
C TYR A 97 -6.30 4.38 -5.79
N THR A 98 -6.86 5.58 -5.79
CA THR A 98 -7.62 6.12 -6.93
C THR A 98 -7.12 7.52 -7.26
N CYS A 99 -7.17 7.90 -8.53
CA CYS A 99 -6.74 9.23 -8.98
C CYS A 99 -7.95 10.14 -9.22
N SER A 100 -7.94 11.35 -8.65
CA SER A 100 -9.03 12.32 -8.79
C SER A 100 -9.27 12.76 -10.24
N PHE A 101 -8.25 12.69 -11.10
CA PHE A 101 -8.33 13.07 -12.51
C PHE A 101 -8.53 11.88 -13.46
N LEU A 102 -8.12 10.68 -13.05
CA LEU A 102 -8.23 9.46 -13.86
C LEU A 102 -9.06 8.42 -13.11
N PRO A 103 -10.40 8.49 -13.15
CA PRO A 103 -11.27 7.61 -12.36
C PRO A 103 -11.13 6.12 -12.70
N LYS A 104 -10.67 5.80 -13.91
CA LYS A 104 -10.39 4.42 -14.35
C LYS A 104 -9.04 3.91 -13.86
N PHE A 105 -8.17 4.78 -13.35
CA PHE A 105 -6.90 4.39 -12.77
C PHE A 105 -7.10 4.03 -11.30
N SER A 106 -6.82 2.78 -10.97
CA SER A 106 -6.79 2.29 -9.61
C SER A 106 -5.59 1.38 -9.39
N ILE A 107 -5.07 1.40 -8.16
CA ILE A 107 -4.12 0.41 -7.66
C ILE A 107 -4.79 -0.24 -6.46
N TYR A 108 -4.75 -1.56 -6.42
CA TYR A 108 -5.28 -2.35 -5.32
C TYR A 108 -4.16 -3.24 -4.80
N ILE A 109 -3.87 -3.13 -3.50
CA ILE A 109 -2.80 -3.85 -2.84
C ILE A 109 -3.42 -4.64 -1.69
N GLU A 110 -3.25 -5.95 -1.72
CA GLU A 110 -3.47 -6.84 -0.58
C GLU A 110 -2.11 -7.28 -0.04
N THR A 111 -1.99 -7.35 1.28
CA THR A 111 -0.76 -7.82 1.93
C THR A 111 -1.11 -8.74 3.09
N LYS A 112 -0.43 -9.88 3.13
CA LYS A 112 -0.43 -10.83 4.26
C LYS A 112 0.97 -10.89 4.83
N TYR A 113 1.05 -10.86 6.16
CA TYR A 113 2.31 -11.05 6.89
C TYR A 113 2.29 -12.45 7.49
N GLU A 114 3.27 -13.28 7.11
CA GLU A 114 3.36 -14.67 7.56
C GLU A 114 4.78 -14.94 8.09
N ASP A 115 4.89 -15.68 9.19
CA ASP A 115 6.17 -16.15 9.73
C ASP A 115 6.69 -17.35 8.90
N ASN A 116 7.01 -17.10 7.62
CA ASN A 116 7.58 -18.06 6.70
C ASN A 116 8.62 -17.41 5.76
N CYS A 117 9.26 -18.23 4.92
CA CYS A 117 10.27 -17.77 3.96
C CYS A 117 9.68 -17.39 2.60
N GLY A 118 8.45 -16.87 2.55
CA GLY A 118 7.76 -16.52 1.30
C GLY A 118 7.45 -17.73 0.41
N ASN A 119 7.26 -18.91 1.00
CA ASN A 119 7.00 -20.16 0.28
C ASN A 119 5.52 -20.55 0.19
N GLY A 120 4.61 -19.70 0.69
CA GLY A 120 3.17 -19.91 0.59
C GLY A 120 2.72 -20.04 -0.87
N THR A 121 1.79 -20.96 -1.12
CA THR A 121 1.17 -21.14 -2.44
C THR A 121 -0.24 -20.58 -2.39
N ASN A 122 -0.63 -19.74 -3.36
CA ASN A 122 -1.96 -19.16 -3.47
C ASN A 122 -2.45 -18.49 -2.17
N ILE A 123 -1.61 -17.62 -1.61
CA ILE A 123 -1.83 -16.98 -0.30
C ILE A 123 -3.10 -16.10 -0.31
N PHE A 124 -3.43 -15.52 -1.46
CA PHE A 124 -4.65 -14.74 -1.68
C PHE A 124 -5.65 -15.62 -2.45
N LEU A 125 -6.62 -16.19 -1.73
CA LEU A 125 -7.69 -17.05 -2.27
C LEU A 125 -8.73 -16.26 -3.07
N ASN A 126 -8.27 -15.44 -4.01
CA ASN A 126 -9.16 -14.64 -4.84
C ASN A 126 -9.44 -15.39 -6.13
N GLU A 127 -10.70 -15.79 -6.35
CA GLU A 127 -11.13 -16.48 -7.57
C GLU A 127 -10.82 -15.67 -8.85
N LYS A 128 -10.60 -14.35 -8.74
CA LYS A 128 -10.18 -13.47 -9.84
C LYS A 128 -8.69 -13.60 -10.19
N ILE A 129 -7.90 -14.26 -9.34
CA ILE A 129 -6.48 -14.59 -9.53
C ILE A 129 -6.35 -16.10 -9.78
N LEU A 130 -7.35 -16.74 -10.41
CA LEU A 130 -7.16 -18.04 -11.05
C LEU A 130 -6.32 -17.85 -12.33
N GLY A 131 -5.00 -17.76 -12.17
CA GLY A 131 -4.04 -17.71 -13.28
C GLY A 131 -2.60 -17.55 -12.78
N ASP A 132 -1.62 -17.81 -13.66
CA ASP A 132 -0.20 -17.51 -13.41
C ASP A 132 -0.01 -15.98 -13.34
N HIS A 133 -0.11 -15.40 -12.13
CA HIS A 133 0.39 -14.05 -11.90
C HIS A 133 1.90 -14.08 -11.67
N ASP A 134 2.56 -12.99 -12.03
CA ASP A 134 4.00 -12.86 -11.88
C ASP A 134 4.37 -12.73 -10.41
N VAL A 135 5.02 -13.76 -9.85
CA VAL A 135 5.52 -13.80 -8.49
C VAL A 135 6.99 -13.37 -8.50
N MET A 136 7.26 -12.24 -7.85
CA MET A 136 8.60 -11.66 -7.75
C MET A 136 9.09 -11.72 -6.30
N PHE A 137 10.29 -12.27 -6.12
CA PHE A 137 10.99 -12.25 -4.82
C PHE A 137 11.87 -11.01 -4.77
N LEU A 138 11.65 -10.15 -3.77
CA LEU A 138 12.50 -9.00 -3.51
C LEU A 138 13.54 -9.38 -2.45
N ASP A 139 14.80 -9.35 -2.85
CA ASP A 139 15.93 -9.51 -1.94
C ASP A 139 16.35 -8.13 -1.43
N ILE A 140 16.12 -7.89 -0.13
CA ILE A 140 16.47 -6.63 0.53
C ILE A 140 17.97 -6.44 0.75
N ALA A 141 18.77 -7.50 0.54
CA ALA A 141 20.23 -7.47 0.66
C ALA A 141 20.93 -7.37 -0.71
N PHE A 142 20.18 -7.36 -1.81
CA PHE A 142 20.72 -7.23 -3.16
C PHE A 142 20.96 -5.75 -3.50
N ASP A 143 22.21 -5.42 -3.85
CA ASP A 143 22.69 -4.07 -4.20
C ASP A 143 22.28 -3.62 -5.62
#